data_AF-A0A1B2YZ25-F1
#
_entry.id   AF-A0A1B2YZ25-F1
#
_cell.length_a   1.000
_cell.length_b   1.000
_cell.length_c   1.000
_cell.angle_alpha   90.00
_cell.angle_beta   90.00
_cell.angle_gamma   90.00
#
_symmetry.space_group_name_H-M   'P 1'
#
loop_
_entity.id
_entity.type
_entity.pdbx_description
1 polymer ?
#
loop_
_entity_poly.entity_id
_entity_poly.type
_entity_poly.pdbx_seq_one_letter_code
_entity_poly.pdbx_strand_id
1 'polypeptide(L)' 'MANTTGNKYGGRQKGTPNKLTKELRSVLKDILYQELEQIQEHLETLNSKERVELLIKLMPYILPKVTTISHTTNEPLDWG' A
#
# COMPACT_ATOMS: atom_id res chain seq x y z
N MET A 1 -28.93 3.22 34.50
CA MET A 1 -28.06 4.40 34.74
C MET A 1 -27.11 4.53 33.56
N ALA A 2 -27.00 5.71 32.96
CA ALA A 2 -26.04 5.99 31.90
C ALA A 2 -24.64 6.21 32.51
N ASN A 3 -23.60 5.77 31.81
CA ASN A 3 -22.20 5.93 32.24
C ASN A 3 -21.76 7.40 32.04
N THR A 4 -21.46 8.09 33.14
CA THR A 4 -21.02 9.50 33.16
C THR A 4 -19.49 9.66 33.24
N THR A 5 -18.72 8.57 33.34
CA THR A 5 -17.25 8.61 33.51
C THR A 5 -16.46 8.65 32.19
N GLY A 6 -17.12 8.54 31.03
CA GLY A 6 -16.46 8.55 29.70
C GLY A 6 -15.64 7.30 29.37
N ASN A 7 -15.40 6.41 30.34
CA ASN A 7 -14.63 5.19 30.17
C ASN A 7 -15.49 4.05 29.60
N LYS A 8 -14.98 3.34 28.60
CA LYS A 8 -15.71 2.25 27.90
C LYS A 8 -15.53 0.92 28.66
N TYR A 9 -16.61 0.40 29.26
CA TYR A 9 -16.59 -0.86 30.04
C TYR A 9 -17.12 -2.09 29.27
N GLY A 10 -17.28 -2.01 27.94
CA GLY A 10 -17.80 -3.13 27.13
C GLY A 10 -17.69 -2.93 25.62
N GLY A 11 -18.03 -3.98 24.86
CA GLY A 11 -18.01 -4.00 23.38
C GLY A 11 -16.69 -4.48 22.77
N ARG A 12 -16.58 -4.44 21.44
CA ARG A 12 -15.36 -4.84 20.72
C ARG A 12 -14.16 -4.02 21.19
N GLN A 13 -13.04 -4.69 21.45
CA GLN A 13 -11.78 -4.07 21.79
C GLN A 13 -11.14 -3.41 20.55
N LYS A 14 -10.40 -2.33 20.77
CA LYS A 14 -9.65 -1.66 19.70
C LYS A 14 -8.59 -2.64 19.18
N GLY A 15 -8.58 -2.86 17.86
CA GLY A 15 -7.67 -3.83 17.23
C GLY A 15 -8.28 -5.22 17.00
N THR A 16 -9.50 -5.52 17.47
CA THR A 16 -10.15 -6.79 17.14
C THR A 16 -10.47 -6.84 15.64
N PRO A 17 -9.83 -7.73 14.86
CA PRO A 17 -10.01 -7.77 13.41
C PRO A 17 -11.44 -8.20 13.05
N ASN A 18 -11.95 -7.72 11.92
CA ASN A 18 -13.20 -8.23 11.37
C ASN A 18 -12.91 -9.53 10.63
N LYS A 19 -13.48 -10.66 11.08
CA LYS A 19 -13.23 -11.99 10.49
C LYS A 19 -13.50 -12.00 8.97
N LEU A 20 -14.61 -11.40 8.54
CA LEU A 20 -14.97 -11.25 7.13
C LEU A 20 -13.92 -10.47 6.31
N THR A 21 -13.27 -9.46 6.88
CA THR A 21 -12.24 -8.69 6.14
C THR A 21 -10.90 -9.41 6.09
N LYS A 22 -10.66 -10.40 6.96
CA LYS A 22 -9.46 -11.25 6.88
C LYS A 22 -9.58 -12.24 5.71
N GLU A 23 -10.70 -12.96 5.64
CA GLU A 23 -10.94 -13.95 4.58
C GLU A 23 -10.94 -13.28 3.19
N LEU A 24 -11.66 -12.16 3.03
CA LEU A 24 -11.67 -11.42 1.76
C LEU A 24 -10.28 -10.93 1.35
N ARG A 25 -9.45 -10.48 2.30
CA ARG A 25 -8.07 -10.09 2.00
C ARG A 25 -7.21 -11.27 1.58
N SER A 26 -7.46 -12.47 2.12
CA SER A 26 -6.75 -13.68 1.70
C SER A 26 -7.07 -14.01 0.25
N VAL A 27 -8.36 -14.08 -0.09
CA VAL A 27 -8.80 -14.39 -1.46
C VAL A 27 -8.26 -13.37 -2.46
N LEU A 28 -8.33 -12.07 -2.14
CA LEU A 28 -7.78 -11.02 -2.99
C LEU A 28 -6.26 -11.15 -3.16
N LYS A 29 -5.54 -11.51 -2.09
CA LYS A 29 -4.10 -11.73 -2.14
C LYS A 29 -3.75 -12.91 -3.05
N ASP A 30 -4.51 -13.99 -2.97
CA ASP A 30 -4.29 -15.18 -3.78
C ASP A 30 -4.52 -14.89 -5.27
N ILE A 31 -5.61 -14.18 -5.61
CA ILE A 31 -5.88 -13.72 -6.99
C ILE A 31 -4.74 -12.84 -7.49
N LEU A 32 -4.28 -11.88 -6.69
CA LEU A 32 -3.19 -11.00 -7.09
C LEU A 32 -1.89 -11.75 -7.35
N TYR A 33 -1.57 -12.79 -6.57
CA TYR A 33 -0.37 -13.59 -6.85
C TYR A 33 -0.48 -14.39 -8.14
N GLN A 34 -1.64 -14.99 -8.41
CA GLN A 34 -1.88 -15.71 -9.65
C GLN A 34 -1.73 -14.78 -10.87
N GLU A 35 -2.29 -13.57 -10.79
CA GLU A 35 -2.12 -12.55 -11.83
C GLU A 35 -0.66 -12.10 -12.01
N LEU A 36 0.10 -11.99 -10.91
CA LEU A 36 1.52 -11.63 -10.97
C LEU A 36 2.38 -12.73 -11.61
N GLU A 37 2.04 -14.01 -11.43
CA GLU A 37 2.72 -15.11 -12.12
C GLU A 37 2.49 -15.07 -13.64
N GLN A 38 1.30 -14.66 -14.06
CA GLN A 38 0.89 -14.59 -15.48
C GLN A 38 1.13 -13.23 -16.14
N ILE A 39 1.62 -12.24 -15.39
CA ILE A 39 1.71 -10.84 -15.85
C ILE A 39 2.54 -10.69 -17.12
N GLN A 40 3.60 -11.51 -17.28
CA GLN A 40 4.45 -11.45 -18.46
C GLN A 40 3.69 -11.88 -19.72
N GLU A 41 2.95 -12.98 -19.66
CA GLU A 41 2.12 -13.46 -20.76
C GLU A 41 1.03 -12.43 -21.09
N HIS A 42 0.36 -11.88 -20.06
CA HIS A 42 -0.62 -10.82 -20.25
C HIS A 42 -0.01 -9.59 -20.94
N LEU A 43 1.19 -9.15 -20.55
CA LEU A 43 1.88 -8.01 -21.17
C LEU A 43 2.28 -8.26 -22.64
N GLU A 44 2.52 -9.51 -23.02
CA GLU A 44 2.84 -9.90 -24.40
C GLU A 44 1.61 -9.89 -25.31
N THR A 45 0.41 -10.12 -24.78
CA THR A 45 -0.85 -10.05 -25.54
C THR A 45 -1.34 -8.63 -25.82
N LEU A 46 -0.81 -7.63 -25.11
CA LEU A 46 -1.24 -6.24 -25.23
C LEU A 46 -0.66 -5.53 -26.44
N ASN A 47 -1.35 -4.48 -26.89
CA ASN A 47 -0.81 -3.59 -27.91
C ASN A 47 0.41 -2.82 -27.38
N SER A 48 1.35 -2.48 -28.26
CA SER A 48 2.60 -1.79 -27.90
C SER A 48 2.39 -0.54 -27.04
N LYS A 49 1.34 0.25 -27.33
CA LYS A 49 1.00 1.45 -26.56
C LYS A 49 0.53 1.11 -25.14
N GLU A 50 -0.37 0.15 -25.01
CA GLU A 50 -0.95 -0.28 -23.73
C GLU A 50 0.12 -0.90 -22.83
N ARG A 51 1.02 -1.70 -23.42
CA ARG A 51 2.17 -2.27 -22.72
C ARG A 51 3.05 -1.18 -22.12
N VAL A 52 3.41 -0.15 -22.89
CA VAL A 52 4.22 0.97 -22.39
C VAL A 52 3.49 1.73 -21.29
N GLU A 53 2.18 1.98 -21.45
CA GLU A 53 1.39 2.67 -20.44
C GLU A 53 1.32 1.90 -19.10
N LEU A 54 1.14 0.58 -19.16
CA LEU A 54 1.15 -0.28 -17.97
C LEU A 54 2.53 -0.28 -17.30
N LEU A 55 3.61 -0.39 -18.06
CA LEU A 55 4.97 -0.31 -17.51
C LEU A 55 5.20 1.03 -16.80
N ILE A 56 4.74 2.14 -17.38
CA ILE A 56 4.82 3.46 -16.72
C ILE A 56 4.05 3.48 -15.40
N LYS A 57 2.86 2.88 -15.35
CA LYS A 57 2.06 2.78 -14.11
C LYS A 57 2.71 1.88 -13.05
N LEU A 58 3.51 0.90 -13.46
CA LEU A 58 4.24 -0.01 -12.56
C LEU A 58 5.55 0.60 -12.04
N MET A 59 6.20 1.51 -12.79
CA MET A 59 7.46 2.15 -12.40
C MET A 59 7.51 2.70 -10.96
N PRO A 60 6.48 3.40 -10.43
CA PRO A 60 6.51 3.96 -9.08
C PRO A 60 6.53 2.93 -7.95
N TYR A 61 6.21 1.67 -8.26
CA TYR A 61 6.22 0.56 -7.30
C TYR A 61 7.53 -0.22 -7.34
N ILE A 62 8.28 -0.13 -8.44
CA ILE A 62 9.57 -0.80 -8.63
C ILE A 62 10.71 0.12 -8.21
N LEU A 63 10.61 1.41 -8.56
CA LEU A 63 11.64 2.40 -8.30
C LEU A 63 11.35 3.16 -7.00
N PRO A 64 12.38 3.44 -6.18
CA PRO A 64 12.22 4.33 -5.05
C PRO A 64 11.81 5.71 -5.55
N LYS A 65 10.80 6.32 -4.91
CA LYS A 65 10.46 7.70 -5.18
C LYS A 65 11.63 8.59 -4.75
N VAL A 66 12.15 9.38 -5.68
CA VAL A 66 13.19 10.36 -5.37
C VAL A 66 12.60 11.38 -4.41
N THR A 67 13.14 11.43 -3.18
CA THR A 67 12.79 12.48 -2.22
C THR A 67 13.53 13.75 -2.62
N THR A 68 12.80 14.86 -2.68
CA THR A 68 13.42 16.18 -2.84
C THR A 68 14.17 16.50 -1.55
N ILE A 69 15.50 16.43 -1.60
CA ILE A 69 16.37 16.85 -0.51
C ILE A 69 16.53 18.38 -0.54
N SER A 70 16.45 19.01 0.65
CA SER A 70 16.77 20.43 0.81
C SER A 70 18.26 20.66 0.50
N HIS A 71 18.60 21.82 -0.06
CA HIS A 71 19.98 22.22 -0.33
C HIS A 71 20.88 22.19 0.92
N THR A 72 20.29 22.27 2.11
CA THR A 72 20.96 22.22 3.41
C THR A 72 21.24 20.79 3.91
N THR A 73 20.84 19.76 3.16
CA THR A 73 21.07 18.36 3.55
C THR A 73 22.56 18.05 3.42
N ASN A 74 23.24 17.86 4.55
CA ASN A 74 24.70 17.69 4.74
C ASN A 74 25.51 18.97 5.01
N GLU A 75 24.87 20.12 5.22
CA GLU A 75 25.57 21.26 5.78
C GLU A 75 25.76 21.06 7.30
N PRO A 76 26.92 21.43 7.87
CA PRO A 76 27.10 21.40 9.32
C PRO A 76 26.05 22.29 9.98
N LEU A 77 25.36 21.75 11.00
CA LEU A 77 24.38 22.51 11.77
C LEU A 77 25.11 23.62 12.53
N ASP A 78 24.96 24.86 12.05
CA ASP A 78 25.47 26.04 12.71
C ASP A 78 24.47 26.47 13.80
N TRP A 79 24.86 26.26 15.06
CA TRP A 79 24.08 26.62 16.26
C TRP A 79 24.58 27.94 16.87
N GLY A 80 24.70 28.98 16.03
CA GLY A 80 25.12 30.32 16.47
C GLY A 80 24.42 30.82 17.73
#